data_AF-A0A969NET5-F1
#
_entry.id   AF-A0A969NET5-F1
#
_cell.length_a   1.000
_cell.length_b   1.000
_cell.length_c   1.000
_cell.angle_alpha   90.00
_cell.angle_beta   90.00
_cell.angle_gamma   90.00
#
_symmetry.space_group_name_H-M   'P 1'
#
loop_
_entity.id
_entity.type
_entity.pdbx_description
1 polymer ?
#
loop_
_entity_poly.entity_id
_entity_poly.type
_entity_poly.pdbx_seq_one_letter_code
_entity_poly.pdbx_strand_id
1 'polypeptide(L)'
;MKEDLKGVIKEAGKVINPDSKVVIFGHVNPDGDAIGSTLGLKHFLKDKVAKVNVIVPNDFPDFLKWMPDNQQILLFDNEPDNAKKLIAEADILFFCDFNDPKRVNGIGDHIDFGENVK
;
A
#
# COMPACT_ATOMS: atom_id res chain seq x y z
N MET A 1 21.34 14.06 9.14
CA MET A 1 21.67 12.96 8.23
C MET A 1 20.85 13.18 6.96
N LYS A 2 21.45 13.66 5.86
CA LYS A 2 20.77 13.66 4.56
C LYS A 2 21.11 12.29 3.97
N GLU A 3 20.25 11.31 4.19
CA GLU A 3 20.34 10.03 3.49
C GLU A 3 20.43 10.30 2.00
N ASP A 4 21.19 9.47 1.28
CA ASP A 4 21.23 9.52 -0.18
C ASP A 4 19.87 9.07 -0.73
N LEU A 5 18.91 9.98 -0.73
CA LEU A 5 17.54 9.76 -1.18
C LEU A 5 17.52 9.27 -2.64
N LYS A 6 18.47 9.73 -3.46
CA LYS A 6 18.60 9.25 -4.85
C LYS A 6 19.01 7.78 -4.88
N GLY A 7 19.94 7.38 -4.01
CA GLY A 7 20.32 5.99 -3.80
C GLY A 7 19.13 5.13 -3.38
N VAL A 8 18.38 5.55 -2.34
CA VAL A 8 17.21 4.82 -1.84
C VAL A 8 16.14 4.64 -2.91
N ILE A 9 15.79 5.71 -3.64
CA ILE A 9 14.81 5.66 -4.73
C ILE A 9 15.29 4.70 -5.84
N LYS A 10 16.59 4.73 -6.17
CA LYS A 10 17.16 3.85 -7.18
C LYS A 10 17.09 2.39 -6.77
N GLU A 11 17.37 2.06 -5.51
CA GLU A 11 17.28 0.68 -5.02
C GLU A 11 15.83 0.20 -4.95
N ALA A 12 14.89 1.03 -4.48
CA ALA A 12 13.46 0.72 -4.50
C ALA A 12 12.94 0.48 -5.93
N GLY A 13 13.44 1.24 -6.91
CA GLY A 13 13.10 1.05 -8.32
C GLY A 13 13.56 -0.30 -8.90
N LYS A 14 14.60 -0.93 -8.35
CA LYS A 14 15.14 -2.20 -8.87
C LYS A 14 14.29 -3.42 -8.52
N VAL A 15 13.52 -3.36 -7.43
CA VAL A 15 12.68 -4.50 -7.02
C VAL A 15 11.39 -4.58 -7.83
N ILE A 16 10.94 -3.45 -8.40
CA ILE A 16 9.72 -3.34 -9.20
C ILE A 16 9.98 -3.92 -10.60
N ASN A 17 9.17 -4.91 -10.99
CA ASN A 17 9.22 -5.49 -12.33
C ASN A 17 7.79 -5.86 -12.84
N PRO A 18 7.63 -6.15 -14.14
CA PRO A 18 6.32 -6.42 -14.73
C PRO A 18 5.55 -7.60 -14.13
N ASP A 19 6.24 -8.56 -13.49
CA ASP A 19 5.60 -9.72 -12.88
C ASP A 19 5.21 -9.49 -11.41
N SER A 20 5.62 -8.37 -10.81
CA SER A 20 5.40 -8.07 -9.40
C SER A 20 3.91 -7.92 -9.04
N LYS A 21 3.54 -8.48 -7.89
CA LYS A 21 2.28 -8.20 -7.19
C LYS A 21 2.55 -7.26 -6.03
N VAL A 22 1.91 -6.11 -6.05
CA VAL A 22 2.13 -5.02 -5.11
C VAL A 22 0.89 -4.82 -4.23
N VAL A 23 1.11 -4.65 -2.93
CA VAL A 23 0.12 -4.13 -1.99
C VAL A 23 0.64 -2.82 -1.40
N ILE A 24 -0.20 -1.80 -1.42
CA ILE A 24 0.08 -0.47 -0.86
C ILE A 24 -0.85 -0.25 0.33
N PHE A 25 -0.28 0.11 1.48
CA PHE A 25 -1.02 0.38 2.71
C PHE A 25 -1.08 1.88 3.00
N GLY A 26 -2.25 2.34 3.45
CA GLY A 26 -2.42 3.59 4.19
C GLY A 26 -2.71 3.31 5.67
N HIS A 27 -2.67 4.35 6.50
CA HIS A 27 -2.94 4.21 7.94
C HIS A 27 -4.44 4.23 8.28
N VAL A 28 -4.76 3.86 9.52
CA VAL A 28 -6.11 3.93 10.12
C VAL A 28 -6.62 5.36 10.21
N ASN A 29 -7.91 5.58 9.96
CA ASN A 29 -8.53 6.88 9.77
C ASN A 29 -7.76 7.71 8.71
N PRO A 30 -7.60 7.20 7.48
CA PRO A 30 -6.74 7.81 6.50
C PRO A 30 -7.28 9.17 6.08
N ASP A 31 -6.38 10.14 5.97
CA ASP A 31 -6.69 11.49 5.54
C ASP A 31 -6.32 11.71 4.07
N GLY A 32 -6.25 12.97 3.64
CA GLY A 32 -5.93 13.31 2.27
C GLY A 32 -4.54 12.85 1.81
N ASP A 33 -3.55 12.80 2.71
CA ASP A 33 -2.19 12.37 2.34
C ASP A 33 -2.13 10.85 2.22
N ALA A 34 -2.70 10.12 3.18
CA ALA A 34 -2.81 8.66 3.10
C ALA A 34 -3.56 8.19 1.84
N ILE A 35 -4.73 8.77 1.53
CA ILE A 35 -5.49 8.37 0.32
C ILE A 35 -4.79 8.86 -0.96
N GLY A 36 -4.28 10.09 -0.95
CA GLY A 36 -3.63 10.69 -2.12
C GLY A 36 -2.33 10.00 -2.52
N SER A 37 -1.45 9.74 -1.55
CA SER A 37 -0.15 9.07 -1.79
C SER A 37 -0.33 7.63 -2.24
N THR A 38 -1.25 6.88 -1.64
CA THR A 38 -1.51 5.48 -2.00
C THR A 38 -2.13 5.35 -3.40
N LEU A 39 -3.12 6.18 -3.75
CA LEU A 39 -3.70 6.22 -5.09
C LEU A 39 -2.71 6.73 -6.14
N GLY A 40 -1.93 7.77 -5.81
CA GLY A 40 -0.88 8.28 -6.70
C GLY A 40 0.15 7.22 -7.04
N LEU A 41 0.62 6.46 -6.05
CA LEU A 41 1.55 5.34 -6.27
C LEU A 41 0.89 4.21 -7.06
N LYS A 42 -0.37 3.86 -6.76
CA LYS A 42 -1.15 2.89 -7.52
C LYS A 42 -1.21 3.26 -9.00
N HIS A 43 -1.56 4.51 -9.33
CA HIS A 43 -1.66 4.97 -10.71
C HIS A 43 -0.32 4.97 -11.42
N PHE A 44 0.77 5.31 -10.72
CA PHE A 44 2.12 5.22 -11.27
C PHE A 44 2.54 3.77 -11.59
N LEU A 45 2.19 2.81 -10.74
CA LEU A 45 2.59 1.40 -10.87
C LEU A 45 1.68 0.58 -11.78
N LYS A 46 0.44 1.01 -12.04
CA LYS A 46 -0.60 0.23 -12.73
C LYS A 46 -0.13 -0.47 -14.02
N ASP A 47 0.70 0.18 -14.82
CA ASP A 47 1.20 -0.35 -16.10
C ASP A 47 2.64 -0.87 -16.04
N LYS A 48 3.20 -0.98 -14.83
CA LYS A 48 4.59 -1.37 -14.56
C LYS A 48 4.72 -2.70 -13.83
N VAL A 49 3.63 -3.20 -13.26
CA VAL A 49 3.57 -4.41 -12.44
C VAL A 49 2.34 -5.25 -12.82
N ALA A 50 2.32 -6.52 -12.44
CA ALA A 50 1.24 -7.43 -12.79
C ALA A 50 -0.07 -7.09 -12.05
N LYS A 51 0.05 -6.67 -10.79
CA LYS A 51 -1.10 -6.28 -9.97
C LYS A 51 -0.70 -5.27 -8.90
N VAL A 52 -1.56 -4.29 -8.67
CA VAL A 52 -1.40 -3.32 -7.57
C VAL A 52 -2.73 -3.11 -6.86
N ASN A 53 -2.74 -3.31 -5.53
CA ASN A 53 -3.92 -3.10 -4.70
C ASN A 53 -3.60 -2.09 -3.60
N VAL A 54 -4.59 -1.27 -3.23
CA VAL A 54 -4.50 -0.37 -2.08
C VAL A 54 -5.38 -0.94 -0.99
N ILE A 55 -4.84 -1.07 0.22
CA ILE A 55 -5.55 -1.52 1.41
C ILE A 55 -5.43 -0.43 2.47
N VAL A 56 -6.55 -0.06 3.07
CA VAL A 56 -6.58 0.79 4.28
C VAL A 56 -7.36 0.07 5.38
N PRO A 57 -7.06 0.33 6.67
CA PRO A 57 -7.72 -0.39 7.75
C PRO A 57 -9.23 -0.16 7.79
N ASN A 58 -9.66 1.08 7.63
CA ASN A 58 -11.05 1.49 7.80
C ASN A 58 -11.47 2.56 6.80
N ASP A 59 -12.76 2.90 6.82
CA ASP A 59 -13.34 3.88 5.91
C ASP A 59 -12.83 5.30 6.15
N PHE A 60 -13.02 6.16 5.16
CA PHE A 60 -12.45 7.51 5.09
C PHE A 60 -13.49 8.55 4.65
N PRO A 61 -13.28 9.85 4.98
CA PRO A 61 -14.31 10.86 4.83
C PRO A 61 -14.87 11.02 3.42
N ASP A 62 -16.18 11.32 3.32
CA ASP A 62 -16.90 11.49 2.05
C ASP A 62 -16.27 12.55 1.12
N PHE A 63 -15.69 13.60 1.70
CA PHE A 63 -15.03 14.66 0.93
C PHE A 63 -13.74 14.21 0.21
N LEU A 64 -13.27 12.98 0.42
CA LEU A 64 -12.17 12.36 -0.32
C LEU A 64 -12.65 11.38 -1.39
N LYS A 65 -13.95 11.03 -1.42
CA LYS A 65 -14.53 10.04 -2.35
C LYS A 65 -14.61 10.54 -3.80
N TRP A 66 -14.23 11.80 -4.07
CA TRP A 66 -14.07 12.31 -5.43
C TRP A 66 -12.78 11.81 -6.10
N MET A 67 -11.80 11.31 -5.33
CA MET A 67 -10.51 10.88 -5.88
C MET A 67 -10.70 9.70 -6.85
N PRO A 68 -10.08 9.73 -8.05
CA PRO A 68 -10.18 8.65 -9.02
C PRO A 68 -9.80 7.29 -8.41
N ASP A 69 -10.57 6.25 -8.74
CA ASP A 69 -10.37 4.87 -8.24
C ASP A 69 -10.49 4.68 -6.71
N ASN A 70 -11.05 5.64 -5.96
CA ASN A 70 -11.31 5.45 -4.52
C ASN A 70 -12.16 4.21 -4.20
N GLN A 71 -13.10 3.86 -5.08
CA GLN A 71 -13.96 2.67 -4.94
C GLN A 71 -13.19 1.35 -5.09
N GLN A 72 -11.94 1.40 -5.57
CA GLN A 72 -11.05 0.23 -5.68
C GLN A 72 -10.09 0.12 -4.49
N ILE A 73 -10.22 0.99 -3.48
CA ILE A 73 -9.49 0.86 -2.22
C ILE A 73 -10.20 -0.23 -1.41
N LEU A 74 -9.45 -1.24 -0.98
CA LEU A 74 -9.98 -2.30 -0.15
C LEU A 74 -9.95 -1.86 1.32
N LEU A 75 -11.11 -1.90 1.97
CA LEU A 75 -11.26 -1.60 3.39
C LEU A 75 -11.11 -2.90 4.18
N PHE A 76 -10.06 -3.00 5.00
CA PHE A 76 -9.76 -4.21 5.76
C PHE A 76 -10.90 -4.61 6.70
N ASP A 77 -11.53 -3.65 7.38
CA ASP A 77 -12.68 -3.88 8.27
C ASP A 77 -13.87 -4.54 7.55
N ASN A 78 -14.02 -4.30 6.24
CA ASN A 78 -15.13 -4.84 5.44
C ASN A 78 -14.78 -6.17 4.76
N GLU A 79 -13.54 -6.33 4.30
CA GLU A 79 -13.09 -7.49 3.51
C GLU A 79 -11.76 -8.09 4.01
N PRO A 80 -11.68 -8.56 5.27
CA PRO A 80 -10.41 -8.96 5.88
C PRO A 80 -9.80 -10.19 5.21
N ASP A 81 -10.61 -11.16 4.76
CA ASP A 81 -10.10 -12.39 4.13
C ASP A 81 -9.52 -12.13 2.73
N ASN A 82 -10.15 -11.22 1.98
CA ASN A 82 -9.64 -10.77 0.69
C ASN A 82 -8.32 -10.01 0.86
N ALA A 83 -8.25 -9.10 1.83
CA ALA A 83 -7.02 -8.40 2.18
C ALA A 83 -5.89 -9.37 2.52
N LYS A 84 -6.13 -10.33 3.44
CA LYS A 84 -5.12 -11.31 3.86
C LYS A 84 -4.60 -12.13 2.69
N LYS A 85 -5.47 -12.53 1.77
CA LYS A 85 -5.07 -13.24 0.55
C LYS A 85 -4.15 -12.38 -0.32
N LEU A 86 -4.50 -11.13 -0.56
CA LEU A 86 -3.68 -10.22 -1.37
C LEU A 86 -2.31 -9.96 -0.71
N ILE A 87 -2.27 -9.82 0.62
CA ILE A 87 -1.04 -9.64 1.39
C ILE A 87 -0.15 -10.88 1.28
N ALA A 88 -0.72 -12.08 1.45
CA ALA A 88 0.03 -13.34 1.35
C ALA A 88 0.57 -13.63 -0.07
N GLU A 89 -0.07 -13.08 -1.10
CA GLU A 89 0.34 -13.22 -2.50
C GLU A 89 1.26 -12.09 -2.98
N ALA A 90 1.52 -11.08 -2.16
CA ALA A 90 2.31 -9.90 -2.55
C ALA A 90 3.81 -10.20 -2.57
N ASP A 91 4.48 -9.71 -3.60
CA ASP A 91 5.94 -9.72 -3.69
C ASP A 91 6.53 -8.46 -3.07
N ILE A 92 5.79 -7.35 -3.09
CA ILE A 92 6.24 -6.02 -2.65
C ILE A 92 5.16 -5.36 -1.80
N LEU A 93 5.55 -4.83 -0.63
CA LEU A 93 4.69 -4.07 0.26
C LEU A 93 5.15 -2.60 0.37
N PHE A 94 4.27 -1.66 0.04
CA PHE A 94 4.50 -0.23 0.26
C PHE A 94 3.70 0.26 1.46
N PHE A 95 4.36 0.99 2.36
CA PHE A 95 3.75 1.61 3.53
C PHE A 95 3.77 3.13 3.32
N CYS A 96 2.62 3.74 3.09
CA CYS A 96 2.50 5.18 2.80
C CYS A 96 1.88 5.92 3.99
N ASP A 97 2.50 7.03 4.39
CA ASP A 97 2.02 7.94 5.44
C ASP A 97 1.99 7.35 6.87
N PHE A 98 2.92 6.43 7.19
CA PHE A 98 3.20 6.00 8.57
C PHE A 98 4.55 5.29 8.70
N ASN A 99 5.04 5.20 9.93
CA ASN A 99 6.30 4.53 10.31
C ASN A 99 6.16 3.62 11.54
N ASP A 100 4.95 3.44 12.07
CA ASP A 100 4.65 2.53 13.19
C ASP A 100 3.62 1.49 12.72
N PRO A 101 3.91 0.18 12.79
CA PRO A 101 2.96 -0.89 12.43
C PRO A 101 1.59 -0.79 13.12
N LYS A 102 1.50 -0.16 14.30
CA LYS A 102 0.21 0.06 14.98
C LYS A 102 -0.73 0.94 14.16
N ARG A 103 -0.21 1.74 13.23
CA ARG A 103 -0.98 2.62 12.35
C ARG A 103 -1.79 1.86 11.29
N VAL A 104 -1.60 0.56 11.12
CA VAL A 104 -2.43 -0.27 10.21
C VAL A 104 -3.43 -1.18 10.94
N ASN A 105 -3.71 -0.93 12.22
CA ASN A 105 -4.80 -1.53 13.01
C ASN A 105 -5.09 -3.02 12.74
N GLY A 106 -4.22 -3.92 13.20
CA GLY A 106 -4.40 -5.38 13.08
C GLY A 106 -3.95 -5.97 11.74
N ILE A 107 -3.82 -5.17 10.66
CA ILE A 107 -3.20 -5.64 9.41
C ILE A 107 -1.76 -6.10 9.66
N GLY A 108 -1.03 -5.41 10.56
CA GLY A 108 0.37 -5.71 10.87
C GLY A 108 0.61 -7.13 11.35
N ASP A 109 -0.37 -7.77 12.01
CA ASP A 109 -0.27 -9.17 12.47
C ASP A 109 -0.36 -10.18 11.32
N HIS A 110 -0.78 -9.72 10.14
CA HIS A 110 -0.92 -10.53 8.92
C HIS A 110 0.16 -10.22 7.88
N ILE A 111 1.06 -9.29 8.18
CA ILE A 111 2.21 -9.00 7.33
C ILE A 111 3.36 -9.90 7.78
N ASP A 112 3.68 -10.89 6.95
CA ASP A 112 4.91 -11.66 7.11
C ASP A 112 6.05 -10.92 6.40
N PHE A 113 6.97 -10.36 7.19
CA PHE A 113 8.22 -9.76 6.69
C PHE A 113 9.29 -10.81 6.33
N GLY A 114 8.88 -12.06 6.07
CA GLY A 114 9.74 -13.17 5.69
C GLY A 114 10.64 -12.84 4.49
N GLU A 115 11.66 -13.67 4.26
CA GLU A 115 12.79 -13.37 3.35
C GLU A 115 12.40 -13.08 1.88
N ASN A 116 11.19 -13.47 1.48
CA ASN A 116 10.71 -13.38 0.10
C ASN A 116 9.93 -12.10 -0.22
N VAL A 117 9.48 -11.36 0.80
CA VAL A 117 8.71 -10.11 0.61
C VAL A 117 9.67 -8.93 0.61
N LYS A 118 9.49 -8.01 -0.35
CA LYS A 118 10.29 -6.78 -0.49
C LYS A 118 9.57 -5.55 0.02
#